data_AF-A0A2Z3J942-F1
#
_entry.id   AF-A0A2Z3J942-F1
#
_cell.length_a   1.000
_cell.length_b   1.000
_cell.length_c   1.000
_cell.angle_alpha   90.00
_cell.angle_beta   90.00
_cell.angle_gamma   90.00
#
_symmetry.space_group_name_H-M   'P 1'
#
loop_
_entity.id
_entity.type
_entity.pdbx_description
1 polymer ?
#
loop_
_entity_poly.entity_id
_entity_poly.type
_entity_poly.pdbx_seq_one_letter_code
_entity_poly.pdbx_strand_id
1 'polypeptide(L)'
;MGPAFQRRISTASPEKFSGSITLNRAQYVTFRDFYKTTLAQGVLPFTWKHPITGDSAVIRFDVSNAPSMSALSNDLFKVSMNLEVMP
;
A
#
# COMPACT_ATOMS: atom_id res chain seq x y z
N MET A 1 -18.25 -35.01 -21.35
CA MET A 1 -17.00 -34.24 -21.35
C MET A 1 -17.37 -32.76 -21.35
N GLY A 2 -17.54 -32.14 -20.18
CA GLY A 2 -17.85 -30.71 -20.08
C GLY A 2 -16.56 -29.88 -20.13
N PRO A 3 -16.56 -28.66 -20.70
CA PRO A 3 -15.38 -27.82 -20.73
C PRO A 3 -14.90 -27.57 -19.30
N ALA A 4 -13.62 -27.79 -19.06
CA ALA A 4 -13.00 -27.54 -17.77
C ALA A 4 -13.32 -26.10 -17.36
N PHE A 5 -13.90 -25.93 -16.17
CA PHE A 5 -14.05 -24.62 -15.55
C PHE A 5 -12.65 -24.10 -15.27
N GLN A 6 -12.08 -23.40 -16.24
CA GLN A 6 -10.79 -22.76 -16.11
C GLN A 6 -11.01 -21.61 -15.14
N ARG A 7 -10.80 -21.88 -13.84
CA ARG A 7 -10.58 -20.81 -12.87
C ARG A 7 -9.52 -19.92 -13.50
N ARG A 8 -9.87 -18.66 -13.75
CA ARG A 8 -8.87 -17.64 -14.08
C ARG A 8 -7.82 -17.73 -12.97
N ILE A 9 -6.67 -18.28 -13.30
CA ILE A 9 -5.47 -18.05 -12.54
C ILE A 9 -5.14 -16.61 -12.90
N SER A 10 -5.63 -15.65 -12.11
CA SER A 10 -5.33 -14.24 -12.30
C SER A 10 -3.86 -14.03 -11.93
N THR A 11 -2.97 -14.39 -12.86
CA THR A 11 -1.61 -13.86 -12.92
C THR A 11 -1.68 -12.42 -13.40
N ALA A 12 -2.51 -11.58 -12.77
CA ALA A 12 -2.43 -10.16 -12.99
C ALA A 12 -1.16 -9.71 -12.26
N SER A 13 -0.16 -9.31 -13.05
CA SER A 13 1.05 -8.70 -12.53
C SER A 13 0.64 -7.61 -11.55
N PRO A 14 1.19 -7.59 -10.32
CA PRO A 14 0.84 -6.56 -9.35
C PRO A 14 1.10 -5.19 -9.96
N GLU A 15 0.06 -4.37 -10.06
CA GLU A 15 0.21 -3.01 -10.59
C GLU A 15 0.92 -2.18 -9.52
N LYS A 16 2.17 -1.80 -9.81
CA LYS A 16 2.96 -0.98 -8.89
C LYS A 16 2.65 0.48 -9.12
N PHE A 17 2.41 1.21 -8.04
CA PHE A 17 2.29 2.65 -8.05
C PHE A 17 3.09 3.26 -6.91
N SER A 18 3.61 4.46 -7.13
CA SER A 18 4.27 5.24 -6.10
C SER A 18 3.40 6.44 -5.75
N GLY A 19 3.43 6.81 -4.47
CA GLY A 19 2.65 7.92 -3.97
C GLY A 19 3.32 8.57 -2.78
N SER A 20 2.98 9.83 -2.53
CA SER A 20 3.37 10.51 -1.31
C SER A 20 2.18 11.16 -0.66
N ILE A 21 2.08 11.01 0.66
CA ILE A 21 1.04 11.63 1.48
C ILE A 21 1.69 12.56 2.50
N THR A 22 1.01 13.66 2.79
CA THR A 22 1.39 14.58 3.87
C THR A 22 0.49 14.30 5.06
N LEU A 23 1.10 14.03 6.20
CA LEU A 23 0.43 13.67 7.44
C LEU A 23 0.79 14.69 8.51
N ASN A 24 -0.15 15.00 9.40
CA ASN A 24 0.19 15.70 10.65
C ASN A 24 0.90 14.74 11.64
N ARG A 25 1.39 15.27 12.77
CA ARG A 25 2.12 14.47 13.76
C ARG A 25 1.34 13.27 14.30
N ALA A 26 0.05 13.44 14.62
CA ALA A 26 -0.78 12.36 15.15
C ALA A 26 -0.99 11.26 14.08
N GLN A 27 -1.30 11.65 12.85
CA GLN A 27 -1.47 10.74 11.73
C GLN A 27 -0.17 9.99 11.38
N TYR A 28 0.98 10.66 11.50
CA TYR A 28 2.28 10.04 11.28
C TYR A 28 2.56 8.93 12.29
N VAL A 29 2.26 9.15 13.58
CA VAL A 29 2.39 8.11 14.62
C VAL A 29 1.48 6.92 14.29
N THR A 30 0.20 7.17 13.98
CA THR A 30 -0.74 6.12 13.57
C THR A 30 -0.26 5.34 12.35
N PHE A 31 0.24 6.04 11.32
CA PHE A 31 0.77 5.40 10.11
C PHE A 31 1.98 4.51 10.43
N ARG A 32 2.90 5.00 11.26
CA ARG A 32 4.09 4.26 11.65
C ARG A 32 3.73 2.99 12.41
N ASP A 33 2.79 3.05 13.35
CA ASP A 33 2.35 1.90 14.12
C ASP A 33 1.59 0.89 13.24
N PHE A 34 0.74 1.39 12.35
CA PHE A 34 0.07 0.56 11.35
C PHE A 34 1.07 -0.18 10.46
N TYR A 35 2.07 0.53 9.91
CA TYR A 35 3.08 -0.08 9.04
C TYR A 35 3.95 -1.10 9.78
N LYS A 36 4.46 -0.74 10.97
CA LYS A 36 5.41 -1.60 11.70
C LYS A 36 4.74 -2.77 12.40
N THR A 37 3.61 -2.53 13.04
CA THR A 37 2.95 -3.51 13.91
C THR A 37 1.87 -4.26 13.15
N THR A 38 0.90 -3.54 12.56
CA THR A 38 -0.26 -4.17 11.92
C THR A 38 0.12 -4.87 10.62
N LEU A 39 1.01 -4.27 9.81
CA LEU A 39 1.40 -4.80 8.51
C LEU A 39 2.72 -5.58 8.52
N ALA A 40 3.30 -5.82 9.71
CA ALA A 40 4.60 -6.48 9.85
C ALA A 40 5.67 -5.89 8.91
N GLN A 41 5.85 -4.56 8.95
CA GLN A 41 6.74 -3.79 8.06
C GLN A 41 6.32 -3.81 6.58
N GLY A 42 5.02 -3.85 6.31
CA GLY A 42 4.47 -3.79 4.95
C GLY A 42 4.42 -5.13 4.22
N VAL A 43 4.73 -6.23 4.91
CA VAL A 43 4.64 -7.59 4.36
C VAL A 43 3.18 -8.01 4.15
N LEU A 44 2.29 -7.59 5.06
CA LEU A 44 0.88 -7.97 4.99
C LEU A 44 0.10 -7.04 4.04
N PRO A 45 -0.76 -7.59 3.18
CA PRO A 45 -1.66 -6.80 2.35
C PRO A 45 -2.81 -6.22 3.18
N PHE A 46 -3.38 -5.12 2.72
CA PHE A 46 -4.51 -4.44 3.36
C PHE A 46 -5.47 -3.87 2.31
N THR A 47 -6.75 -3.74 2.66
CA THR A 47 -7.73 -3.10 1.77
C THR A 47 -7.65 -1.60 1.88
N TRP A 48 -7.48 -0.91 0.76
CA TRP A 48 -7.48 0.55 0.71
C TRP A 48 -8.10 1.05 -0.60
N LYS A 49 -8.61 2.28 -0.55
CA LYS A 49 -9.15 2.95 -1.72
C LYS A 49 -7.99 3.54 -2.51
N HIS A 50 -7.79 3.07 -3.73
CA HIS A 50 -6.70 3.52 -4.57
C HIS A 50 -6.80 5.03 -4.81
N PRO A 51 -5.75 5.83 -4.50
CA PRO A 51 -5.83 7.28 -4.56
C PRO A 51 -5.97 7.84 -5.98
N ILE A 52 -5.56 7.08 -6.99
CA ILE A 52 -5.65 7.48 -8.41
C ILE A 52 -6.99 7.06 -9.04
N THR A 53 -7.34 5.77 -9.04
CA THR A 53 -8.58 5.28 -9.66
C THR A 53 -9.82 5.48 -8.80
N GLY A 54 -9.65 5.57 -7.47
CA GLY A 54 -10.77 5.63 -6.53
C GLY A 54 -11.42 4.27 -6.24
N ASP A 55 -10.90 3.18 -6.78
CA ASP A 55 -11.46 1.84 -6.53
C ASP A 55 -10.93 1.23 -5.23
N SER A 56 -11.74 0.40 -4.58
CA SER A 56 -11.26 -0.38 -3.44
C SER A 56 -10.45 -1.56 -3.94
N ALA A 57 -9.20 -1.65 -3.52
CA ALA A 57 -8.29 -2.71 -3.91
C ALA A 57 -7.57 -3.28 -2.68
N VAL A 58 -7.10 -4.52 -2.80
CA VAL A 58 -6.16 -5.09 -1.84
C VAL A 58 -4.77 -4.64 -2.27
N ILE A 59 -4.06 -3.96 -1.39
CA ILE A 59 -2.80 -3.29 -1.69
C ILE A 59 -1.74 -3.77 -0.69
N ARG A 60 -0.49 -3.83 -1.12
CA ARG A 60 0.65 -4.17 -0.28
C ARG A 60 1.76 -3.15 -0.48
N PHE A 61 2.59 -2.94 0.55
CA PHE A 61 3.83 -2.17 0.39
C PHE A 61 4.86 -2.98 -0.39
N ASP A 62 5.66 -2.30 -1.21
CA ASP A 62 6.82 -2.92 -1.83
C ASP A 62 7.89 -3.17 -0.75
N VAL A 63 8.03 -4.43 -0.33
CA VAL A 63 9.02 -4.84 0.68
C VAL A 63 10.47 -4.60 0.24
N SER A 64 10.71 -4.48 -1.07
CA SER A 64 12.04 -4.18 -1.62
C SER A 64 12.38 -2.70 -1.48
N ASN A 65 11.36 -1.84 -1.38
CA ASN A 65 11.47 -0.39 -1.32
C ASN A 65 10.68 0.15 -0.13
N ALA A 66 11.33 0.18 1.04
CA ALA A 66 10.73 0.70 2.25
C ALA A 66 10.25 2.17 2.06
N PRO A 67 9.12 2.55 2.69
CA PRO A 67 8.61 3.92 2.60
C PRO A 67 9.60 4.91 3.23
N SER A 68 9.84 6.03 2.57
CA SER A 68 10.67 7.12 3.07
C SER A 68 9.82 8.13 3.83
N MET A 69 10.28 8.51 5.02
CA MET A 69 9.59 9.46 5.90
C MET A 69 10.49 10.69 6.09
N SER A 70 9.95 11.87 5.84
CA SER A 70 10.68 13.13 5.94
C SER A 70 9.83 14.18 6.64
N ALA A 71 10.42 14.97 7.52
CA ALA A 71 9.74 16.11 8.12
C ALA A 71 9.69 17.26 7.09
N LEU A 72 8.49 17.75 6.79
CA LEU A 72 8.28 18.94 5.95
C LEU A 72 8.35 20.21 6.82
N SER A 73 7.82 20.13 8.04
CA SER A 73 7.84 21.19 9.06
C SER A 73 7.70 20.56 10.46
N ASN A 74 7.57 21.37 11.51
CA ASN A 74 7.44 20.88 12.89
C ASN A 74 6.30 19.86 13.08
N ASP A 75 5.18 20.05 12.36
CA ASP A 75 3.97 19.23 12.53
C ASP A 75 3.56 18.46 11.28
N LEU A 76 4.20 18.69 10.13
CA LEU A 76 3.89 18.01 8.88
C LEU A 76 5.02 17.05 8.49
N PHE A 77 4.60 15.85 8.12
CA PHE A 77 5.47 14.75 7.69
C PHE A 77 5.06 14.32 6.29
N LYS A 78 6.02 14.19 5.39
CA LYS A 78 5.83 13.55 4.10
C LYS A 78 6.21 12.08 4.22
N VAL A 79 5.32 11.19 3.80
CA VAL A 79 5.62 9.78 3.62
C VAL A 79 5.53 9.46 2.15
N SER A 80 6.64 9.04 1.55
CA SER A 80 6.67 8.53 0.17
C SER A 80 6.74 7.00 0.22
N MET A 81 5.87 6.33 -0.52
CA MET A 81 5.73 4.89 -0.48
C MET A 81 5.52 4.32 -1.87
N ASN A 82 6.07 3.13 -2.07
CA ASN A 82 5.81 2.30 -3.23
C ASN A 82 4.84 1.19 -2.81
N LEU A 83 3.77 1.04 -3.58
CA LEU A 83 2.64 0.17 -3.29
C LEU A 83 2.36 -0.70 -4.51
N GLU A 84 1.81 -1.88 -4.27
CA GLU A 84 1.46 -2.84 -5.30
C GLU A 84 0.00 -3.26 -5.09
N VAL A 85 -0.83 -3.13 -6.13
CA VAL A 85 -2.18 -3.67 -6.13
C VAL A 85 -2.11 -5.18 -6.32
N MET A 86 -2.71 -5.90 -5.38
CA MET A 86 -2.85 -7.35 -5.46
C MET A 86 -3.99 -7.72 -6.41
N PRO A 87 -3.81 -8.75 -7.25
CA PRO A 87 -4.80 -9.20 -8.25
C PRO A 87 -5.97 -9.99 -7.68
#